data_AF-A0A7R9MP37-F1
#
_entry.id   AF-A0A7R9MP37-F1
#
_cell.length_a   1.000
_cell.length_b   1.000
_cell.length_c   1.000
_cell.angle_alpha   90.00
_cell.angle_beta   90.00
_cell.angle_gamma   90.00
#
_symmetry.space_group_name_H-M   'P 1'
#
loop_
_entity.id
_entity.type
_entity.pdbx_description
1 polymer ?
#
loop_
_entity_poly.entity_id
_entity_poly.type
_entity_poly.pdbx_seq_one_letter_code
_entity_poly.pdbx_strand_id
1 'polypeptide(L)'
;PERIDPPDSANPSYDIRADVWSLGITLVELATGKFPYHECNTDFEVLTKVIQEDPPSLPPESGFSHNFSSFVKSCLTKDYKKRPKYRKLLEHQFIREYERKDVDVSNWFRDLMRIERLIESELNANPIK
;
A
#
# COMPACT_ATOMS: atom_id res chain seq x y z
N PRO A 1 12.83 -3.29 -3.38
CA PRO A 1 14.17 -2.68 -3.60
C PRO A 1 15.09 -3.58 -4.45
N GLU A 2 15.10 -4.86 -4.13
CA GLU A 2 15.88 -5.93 -4.77
C GLU A 2 15.63 -6.14 -6.27
N ARG A 3 14.50 -5.65 -6.82
CA ARG A 3 14.24 -5.66 -8.27
C ARG A 3 14.89 -4.49 -9.01
N ILE A 4 15.16 -3.40 -8.31
CA ILE A 4 15.74 -2.17 -8.86
C ILE A 4 17.27 -2.26 -8.77
N ASP A 5 17.76 -2.70 -7.61
CA ASP A 5 19.18 -2.94 -7.32
C ASP A 5 19.35 -4.32 -6.69
N PRO A 6 19.57 -5.37 -7.51
CA PRO A 6 19.74 -6.73 -7.02
C PRO A 6 21.02 -6.87 -6.19
N PRO A 7 20.96 -7.46 -4.98
CA PRO A 7 22.14 -7.61 -4.13
C PRO A 7 23.16 -8.63 -4.67
N ASP A 8 22.73 -9.50 -5.60
CA ASP A 8 23.60 -10.36 -6.39
C ASP A 8 23.33 -10.06 -7.88
N SER A 9 24.24 -9.30 -8.50
CA SER A 9 24.14 -8.92 -9.90
C SER A 9 24.40 -10.09 -10.86
N ALA A 10 25.04 -11.17 -10.39
CA ALA A 10 25.30 -12.37 -11.18
C ALA A 10 24.10 -13.33 -11.20
N ASN A 11 23.24 -13.27 -10.18
CA ASN A 11 21.99 -14.04 -10.12
C ASN A 11 20.80 -13.17 -9.69
N PRO A 12 20.29 -12.31 -10.60
CA PRO A 12 19.19 -11.41 -10.32
C PRO A 12 17.84 -12.16 -10.33
N SER A 13 17.67 -13.11 -9.40
CA SER A 13 16.39 -13.77 -9.16
C SER A 13 15.62 -13.00 -8.08
N TYR A 14 14.40 -12.58 -8.40
CA TYR A 14 13.43 -12.12 -7.41
C TYR A 14 12.36 -13.20 -7.23
N ASP A 15 11.70 -13.20 -6.08
CA ASP A 15 10.56 -14.07 -5.83
C ASP A 15 9.34 -13.25 -5.40
N ILE A 16 8.28 -13.95 -5.00
CA ILE A 16 7.00 -13.39 -4.57
C ILE A 16 7.09 -12.30 -3.49
N ARG A 17 8.24 -12.14 -2.81
CA ARG A 17 8.45 -11.09 -1.81
C ARG A 17 8.54 -9.70 -2.45
N ALA A 18 8.85 -9.60 -3.74
CA ALA A 18 8.74 -8.33 -4.45
C ALA A 18 7.27 -7.85 -4.50
N ASP A 19 6.33 -8.76 -4.76
CA ASP A 19 4.90 -8.42 -4.79
C ASP A 19 4.36 -8.08 -3.39
N VAL A 20 4.92 -8.71 -2.34
CA VAL A 20 4.64 -8.34 -0.94
C VAL A 20 5.01 -6.88 -0.67
N TRP A 21 6.12 -6.38 -1.22
CA TRP A 21 6.47 -4.97 -1.10
C TRP A 21 5.47 -4.08 -1.83
N SER A 22 5.12 -4.43 -3.07
CA SER A 22 4.12 -3.69 -3.84
C SER A 22 2.79 -3.60 -3.09
N LEU A 23 2.34 -4.69 -2.47
CA LEU A 23 1.17 -4.69 -1.59
C LEU A 23 1.31 -3.68 -0.44
N GLY A 24 2.48 -3.64 0.21
CA GLY A 24 2.75 -2.67 1.27
C GLY A 24 2.61 -1.21 0.79
N ILE A 25 3.14 -0.89 -0.39
CA ILE A 25 3.04 0.44 -0.99
C ILE A 25 1.58 0.78 -1.29
N THR A 26 0.85 -0.12 -1.93
CA THR A 26 -0.59 0.05 -2.23
C THR A 26 -1.41 0.26 -0.96
N LEU A 27 -1.12 -0.45 0.13
CA LEU A 27 -1.83 -0.29 1.39
C LEU A 27 -1.58 1.08 2.03
N VAL A 28 -0.36 1.61 1.96
CA VAL A 28 -0.08 2.98 2.43
C VAL A 28 -0.85 3.98 1.57
N GLU A 29 -0.79 3.85 0.25
CA GLU A 29 -1.48 4.74 -0.69
C GLU A 29 -3.00 4.77 -0.48
N LEU A 30 -3.64 3.61 -0.40
CA LEU A 30 -5.09 3.52 -0.20
C LEU A 30 -5.52 4.01 1.18
N ALA A 31 -4.71 3.78 2.21
CA ALA A 31 -5.02 4.21 3.57
C ALA A 31 -4.90 5.72 3.76
N THR A 32 -3.93 6.36 3.09
CA THR A 32 -3.68 7.82 3.21
C THR A 32 -4.34 8.63 2.09
N GLY A 33 -4.82 7.97 1.03
CA GLY A 33 -5.28 8.61 -0.20
C GLY A 33 -4.15 9.25 -1.03
N LYS A 34 -2.88 8.96 -0.71
CA LYS A 34 -1.73 9.62 -1.30
C LYS A 34 -0.59 8.65 -1.55
N PHE A 35 -0.11 8.59 -2.79
CA PHE A 35 1.07 7.79 -3.12
C PHE A 35 2.26 8.21 -2.23
N PRO A 36 2.99 7.26 -1.60
CA PRO A 36 4.02 7.61 -0.61
C PRO A 36 5.15 8.49 -1.16
N TYR A 37 5.42 8.40 -2.47
CA TYR A 37 6.47 9.16 -3.14
C TYR A 37 5.92 10.24 -4.09
N HIS A 38 4.72 10.75 -3.83
CA HIS A 38 4.07 11.77 -4.66
C HIS A 38 4.85 13.10 -4.82
N GLU A 39 5.87 13.35 -4.00
CA GLU A 39 6.74 14.54 -4.12
C GLU A 39 7.83 14.36 -5.19
N CYS A 40 8.05 13.15 -5.67
CA CYS A 40 9.00 12.86 -6.73
C CYS A 40 8.45 13.32 -8.08
N ASN A 41 9.28 14.02 -8.85
CA ASN A 41 8.93 14.53 -10.17
C ASN A 41 9.24 13.54 -11.29
N THR A 42 10.06 12.53 -11.01
CA THR A 42 10.49 11.51 -11.98
C THR A 42 10.48 10.12 -11.40
N ASP A 43 10.32 9.11 -12.25
CA ASP A 43 10.43 7.71 -11.86
C ASP A 43 11.80 7.41 -11.24
N PHE A 44 12.87 8.02 -11.77
CA PHE A 44 14.22 7.81 -11.23
C PHE A 44 14.37 8.31 -9.79
N GLU A 45 13.73 9.43 -9.43
CA GLU A 45 13.68 9.90 -8.04
C GLU A 45 12.96 8.90 -7.14
N VAL A 46 11.82 8.34 -7.58
CA VAL A 46 11.09 7.31 -6.84
C VAL A 46 11.98 6.08 -6.61
N LEU A 47 12.62 5.56 -7.66
CA LEU A 47 13.50 4.41 -7.58
C LEU A 47 14.67 4.66 -6.61
N THR A 48 15.25 5.86 -6.66
CA THR A 48 16.33 6.29 -5.76
C THR A 48 15.87 6.28 -4.31
N LYS A 49 14.71 6.87 -4.01
CA LYS A 49 14.14 6.89 -2.65
C LYS A 49 13.85 5.48 -2.14
N VAL A 50 13.27 4.61 -2.96
CA VAL A 50 13.00 3.20 -2.59
C VAL A 50 14.28 2.46 -2.18
N ILE A 51 15.41 2.74 -2.82
CA ILE A 51 16.70 2.13 -2.48
C ILE A 51 17.34 2.80 -1.26
N GLN A 52 17.34 4.12 -1.18
CA GLN A 52 18.18 4.87 -0.24
C GLN A 52 17.47 5.25 1.06
N GLU A 53 16.20 5.62 1.01
CA GLU A 53 15.45 6.11 2.18
C GLU A 53 14.82 4.95 2.97
N ASP A 54 14.38 5.25 4.19
CA ASP A 54 13.57 4.34 4.98
C ASP A 54 12.24 4.03 4.25
N PRO A 55 11.70 2.81 4.41
CA PRO A 55 10.42 2.48 3.78
C PRO A 55 9.31 3.39 4.32
N PRO A 56 8.31 3.75 3.49
CA PRO A 56 7.18 4.52 3.96
C PRO A 56 6.42 3.73 5.03
N SER A 57 5.75 4.46 5.92
CA SER A 57 4.94 3.88 6.97
C SER A 57 3.63 4.64 7.11
N LEU A 58 2.64 4.00 7.73
CA LEU A 58 1.39 4.68 8.06
C LEU A 58 1.65 5.78 9.11
N PRO A 59 1.12 7.00 8.95
CA PRO A 59 1.33 8.07 9.91
C PRO A 59 0.75 7.70 11.30
N PRO A 60 1.54 7.83 12.39
CA PRO A 60 1.10 7.46 13.74
C PRO A 60 -0.16 8.18 14.22
N GLU A 61 -0.35 9.43 13.78
CA GLU A 61 -1.45 10.31 14.16
C GLU A 61 -2.78 9.99 13.46
N SER A 62 -2.79 9.14 12.44
CA SER A 62 -3.98 8.84 11.62
C SER A 62 -4.96 7.85 12.28
N GLY A 63 -4.69 7.37 13.49
CA GLY A 63 -5.59 6.47 14.22
C GLY A 63 -5.68 5.05 13.65
N PHE A 64 -4.75 4.64 12.79
CA PHE A 64 -4.69 3.27 12.27
C PHE A 64 -4.42 2.26 13.38
N SER A 65 -5.00 1.06 13.26
CA SER A 65 -4.80 0.00 14.26
C SER A 65 -3.34 -0.46 14.28
N HIS A 66 -2.85 -0.85 15.45
CA HIS A 66 -1.50 -1.40 15.60
C HIS A 66 -1.26 -2.61 14.68
N ASN A 67 -2.27 -3.48 14.54
CA ASN A 67 -2.23 -4.64 13.65
C ASN A 67 -2.02 -4.23 12.19
N PHE A 68 -2.71 -3.19 11.73
CA PHE A 68 -2.56 -2.71 10.36
C PHE A 68 -1.17 -2.10 10.12
N SER A 69 -0.73 -1.21 11.01
CA SER A 69 0.62 -0.61 10.94
C SER A 69 1.73 -1.65 10.98
N SER A 70 1.60 -2.67 11.82
CA SER A 70 2.54 -3.80 11.90
C SER A 70 2.55 -4.65 10.63
N PHE A 71 1.38 -4.89 10.01
CA PHE A 71 1.27 -5.62 8.76
C PHE A 71 1.94 -4.87 7.60
N VAL A 72 1.66 -3.56 7.45
CA VAL A 72 2.30 -2.72 6.43
C VAL A 72 3.82 -2.68 6.62
N LYS A 73 4.29 -2.51 7.86
CA LYS A 73 5.73 -2.54 8.19
C LYS A 73 6.38 -3.87 7.82
N SER A 74 5.68 -4.98 8.04
CA SER A 74 6.15 -6.32 7.65
C SER A 74 6.31 -6.44 6.13
N CYS A 75 5.31 -5.99 5.37
CA CYS A 75 5.35 -5.95 3.91
C CYS A 75 6.52 -5.08 3.39
N LEU A 76 6.75 -3.93 4.03
CA LEU A 76 7.76 -2.95 3.63
C LEU A 76 9.14 -3.17 4.28
N THR A 77 9.49 -4.42 4.59
CA THR A 77 10.85 -4.76 5.03
C THR A 77 11.82 -4.65 3.83
N LYS A 78 12.77 -3.70 3.85
CA LYS A 78 13.70 -3.48 2.73
C LYS A 78 14.55 -4.72 2.40
N ASP A 79 15.12 -5.36 3.42
CA ASP A 79 15.83 -6.62 3.26
C ASP A 79 14.85 -7.74 2.89
N TYR A 80 14.81 -8.08 1.59
CA TYR A 80 13.92 -9.11 1.07
C TYR A 80 14.14 -10.48 1.73
N LYS A 81 15.33 -10.77 2.28
CA LYS A 81 15.58 -12.03 3.00
C LYS A 81 14.80 -12.11 4.31
N LYS A 82 14.51 -10.96 4.92
CA LYS A 82 13.71 -10.83 6.15
C LYS A 82 12.23 -10.56 5.87
N ARG A 83 11.89 -10.11 4.67
CA ARG A 83 10.49 -9.87 4.27
C ARG A 83 9.71 -11.19 4.23
N PRO A 84 8.55 -11.28 4.90
CA PRO A 84 7.77 -12.51 4.96
C PRO A 84 7.19 -12.89 3.59
N LYS A 85 7.07 -14.21 3.37
CA LYS A 85 6.27 -14.78 2.27
C LYS A 85 4.80 -14.87 2.66
N TYR A 86 3.91 -15.13 1.69
CA TYR A 86 2.46 -15.18 1.90
C TYR A 86 2.02 -16.06 3.07
N ARG A 87 2.59 -17.27 3.21
CA ARG A 87 2.23 -18.18 4.31
C ARG A 87 2.39 -17.53 5.68
N LYS A 88 3.45 -16.71 5.86
CA LYS A 88 3.68 -15.99 7.12
C LYS A 88 2.78 -14.77 7.26
N LEU A 89 2.46 -14.08 6.17
CA LEU A 89 1.52 -12.94 6.18
C LEU A 89 0.09 -13.39 6.51
N LEU A 90 -0.35 -14.55 6.02
CA LEU A 90 -1.66 -15.11 6.35
C LEU A 90 -1.80 -15.45 7.84
N GLU A 91 -0.68 -15.65 8.56
CA GLU A 91 -0.67 -15.83 10.01
C GLU A 91 -0.71 -14.50 10.79
N HIS A 92 -0.52 -13.36 10.11
CA HIS A 92 -0.44 -12.05 10.77
C HIS A 92 -1.79 -11.66 11.39
N GLN A 93 -1.78 -11.07 12.58
CA GLN A 93 -2.99 -10.77 13.36
C GLN A 93 -3.97 -9.88 12.58
N PHE A 94 -3.47 -8.94 11.78
CA PHE A 94 -4.29 -8.13 10.86
C PHE A 94 -5.14 -9.00 9.92
N ILE A 95 -4.54 -9.98 9.23
CA ILE A 95 -5.28 -10.87 8.33
C ILE A 95 -6.25 -11.74 9.14
N ARG A 96 -5.79 -12.33 10.25
CA ARG A 96 -6.64 -13.19 11.11
C ARG A 96 -7.85 -12.47 11.70
N GLU A 97 -7.72 -11.18 11.99
CA GLU A 97 -8.82 -10.33 12.43
C GLU A 97 -9.85 -10.17 11.31
N TYR A 98 -9.41 -9.75 10.12
CA TYR A 98 -10.30 -9.46 8.99
C TYR A 98 -10.81 -10.72 8.26
N GLU A 99 -10.22 -11.90 8.47
CA GLU A 99 -10.79 -13.18 8.06
C GLU A 99 -12.13 -13.49 8.77
N ARG A 100 -12.35 -12.92 9.96
CA ARG A 100 -13.51 -13.23 10.82
C ARG A 100 -14.44 -12.05 11.03
N LYS A 101 -13.94 -10.83 10.81
CA LYS A 101 -14.67 -9.59 11.02
C LYS A 101 -15.73 -9.46 9.95
N ASP A 102 -16.98 -9.30 10.37
CA ASP A 102 -18.06 -8.94 9.46
C ASP A 102 -17.91 -7.46 9.08
N VAL A 103 -17.59 -7.21 7.82
CA VAL A 103 -17.39 -5.87 7.26
C VAL A 103 -18.28 -5.76 6.03
N ASP A 104 -19.26 -4.87 6.07
CA ASP A 104 -20.18 -4.66 4.96
C ASP A 104 -19.55 -3.81 3.85
N VAL A 105 -18.58 -4.41 3.15
CA VAL A 105 -17.92 -3.81 1.98
C VAL A 105 -18.93 -3.53 0.87
N SER A 106 -19.98 -4.36 0.76
CA SER A 106 -21.01 -4.20 -0.26
C SER A 106 -21.81 -2.92 -0.08
N ASN A 107 -22.24 -2.62 1.15
CA ASN A 107 -22.96 -1.38 1.41
C ASN A 107 -22.07 -0.15 1.30
N TRP A 108 -20.87 -0.21 1.89
CA TRP A 108 -19.88 0.87 1.75
C TRP A 108 -19.63 1.22 0.28
N PHE A 109 -19.44 0.22 -0.58
CA PHE A 109 -19.21 0.44 -2.00
C PHE A 109 -20.44 1.05 -2.71
N ARG A 110 -21.66 0.57 -2.40
CA ARG A 110 -22.89 1.15 -2.96
C ARG A 110 -23.05 2.62 -2.60
N ASP A 111 -22.77 2.97 -1.35
CA ASP A 111 -22.85 4.35 -0.86
C ASP A 111 -21.81 5.23 -1.54
N LEU A 112 -20.57 4.75 -1.69
CA LEU A 112 -19.51 5.43 -2.43
C LEU A 112 -19.92 5.72 -3.88
N MET A 113 -20.39 4.70 -4.62
CA MET A 113 -20.83 4.86 -6.01
C MET A 113 -22.03 5.81 -6.15
N ARG A 114 -22.86 5.94 -5.11
CA ARG A 114 -23.96 6.90 -5.10
C ARG A 114 -23.45 8.32 -4.94
N ILE A 115 -22.47 8.55 -4.07
CA ILE A 115 -21.85 9.86 -3.86
C ILE A 115 -21.18 10.32 -5.17
N GLU A 116 -20.41 9.45 -5.82
CA GLU A 116 -19.74 9.75 -7.09
C GLU A 116 -20.73 10.25 -8.15
N ARG A 117 -21.84 9.51 -8.35
CA ARG A 117 -22.89 9.92 -9.30
C ARG A 117 -23.54 11.26 -8.96
N LEU A 118 -23.67 11.59 -7.67
CA LEU A 118 -24.22 12.89 -7.25
C LEU A 118 -23.24 14.01 -7.59
N ILE A 119 -21.95 13.82 -7.30
CA ILE A 119 -20.89 14.80 -7.63
C ILE A 119 -20.84 15.03 -9.14
N GLU A 120 -20.86 13.96 -9.94
CA GLU A 120 -20.89 14.07 -11.41
C GLU A 120 -22.13 14.81 -11.91
N SER A 121 -23.31 14.54 -11.32
CA SER A 121 -24.54 15.22 -11.70
C SER A 121 -24.51 16.72 -11.38
N GLU A 122 -23.90 17.11 -10.27
CA GLU A 122 -23.78 18.50 -9.84
C GLU A 122 -22.79 19.29 -10.70
N LEU A 123 -21.64 18.69 -11.02
CA LEU A 123 -20.64 19.26 -11.93
C LEU A 123 -21.19 19.46 -13.35
N ASN A 124 -22.02 18.53 -13.84
CA ASN A 124 -22.65 18.63 -15.15
C ASN A 124 -23.79 19.66 -15.18
N ALA A 125 -24.52 19.82 -14.07
CA ALA A 125 -25.60 20.82 -13.95
C ALA A 125 -25.06 22.26 -13.80
N ASN A 126 -23.90 22.42 -13.18
CA ASN A 126 -23.23 23.70 -12.97
C ASN A 126 -21.78 23.68 -13.49
N PRO A 127 -21.57 23.69 -14.81
CA PRO A 127 -20.22 23.73 -15.37
C PRO A 127 -19.53 25.02 -14.92
N ILE A 128 -18.36 24.87 -14.29
CA ILE A 128 -17.50 25.99 -13.91
C ILE A 128 -17.13 26.75 -15.19
N LYS A 129 -17.53 28.03 -15.27
CA LYS A 129 -17.19 28.93 -16.40
C LYS A 129 -15.72 29.30 -16.43
#